data_AF-A0AA92S968-F1
#
_entry.id   AF-A0AA92S968-F1
#
_cell.length_a   1.000
_cell.length_b   1.000
_cell.length_c   1.000
_cell.angle_alpha   90.00
_cell.angle_beta   90.00
_cell.angle_gamma   90.00
#
_symmetry.space_group_name_H-M   'P 1'
#
loop_
_entity.id
_entity.type
_entity.pdbx_description
1 polymer ?
#
loop_
_entity_poly.entity_id
_entity_poly.type
_entity_poly.pdbx_seq_one_letter_code
_entity_poly.pdbx_strand_id
1 'polypeptide(L)'
;MEKPLILREISDSDIEEIVNELGLNMPEPQEITIEENLLVERSPDNAVSNVWYLAYSTTGSDFSVDILNVGRDKIDSISGTLIKYNKQRQDWRTDGSIRFNKKDVGTGNVFKWIQSKEAVSDYFEYDITVIEDGTTWIYKNKTGDKKFQWQRYNFDAGAYSSMDTLGGERHHIVAASSLEKAGFQNTGQFPAVRMMYDDHVKTPNWGNYTSSQRFRELELQYMNNKDYMGLLKFEVDGLKGKNDPEGKYKTLADKYNDYIVAASYLALQFWGVK
;
A
#
# COMPACT_ATOMS: atom_id res chain seq x y z
N MET A 1 15.09 -7.82 -7.16
CA MET A 1 13.66 -7.47 -7.06
C MET A 1 13.42 -6.28 -7.97
N GLU A 2 12.32 -6.25 -8.70
CA GLU A 2 12.03 -5.18 -9.68
C GLU A 2 11.45 -3.94 -8.98
N LYS A 3 11.81 -2.74 -9.45
CA LYS A 3 11.22 -1.48 -9.01
C LYS A 3 9.69 -1.46 -9.26
N PRO A 4 8.93 -0.65 -8.48
CA PRO A 4 7.49 -0.48 -8.67
C PRO A 4 7.13 -0.25 -10.13
N LEU A 5 6.01 -0.83 -10.59
CA LEU A 5 5.57 -0.78 -12.00
C LEU A 5 5.60 0.64 -12.56
N ILE A 6 5.15 1.62 -11.77
CA ILE A 6 5.07 3.02 -12.17
C ILE A 6 6.44 3.69 -12.42
N LEU A 7 7.52 3.11 -11.89
CA LEU A 7 8.89 3.61 -12.05
C LEU A 7 9.67 2.83 -13.11
N ARG A 8 9.07 1.79 -13.72
CA ARG A 8 9.79 0.90 -14.65
C ARG A 8 10.25 1.58 -15.92
N GLU A 9 9.48 2.56 -16.38
CA GLU A 9 9.76 3.32 -17.59
C GLU A 9 10.69 4.52 -17.35
N ILE A 10 11.00 4.84 -16.10
CA ILE A 10 11.91 5.93 -15.71
C ILE A 10 13.32 5.37 -15.55
N SER A 11 14.33 6.06 -16.09
CA SER A 11 15.72 5.65 -15.95
C SER A 11 16.17 5.71 -14.49
N ASP A 12 17.09 4.82 -14.08
CA ASP A 12 17.58 4.81 -12.69
C ASP A 12 18.32 6.12 -12.35
N SER A 13 19.01 6.73 -13.32
CA SER A 13 19.65 8.04 -13.14
C SER A 13 18.65 9.17 -12.90
N ASP A 14 17.51 9.16 -13.59
CA ASP A 14 16.46 10.16 -13.36
C ASP A 14 15.79 9.98 -11.99
N ILE A 15 15.61 8.73 -11.56
CA ILE A 15 15.10 8.41 -10.23
C ILE A 15 16.06 8.94 -9.16
N GLU A 16 17.36 8.64 -9.28
CA GLU A 16 18.38 9.10 -8.35
C GLU A 16 18.44 10.63 -8.26
N GLU A 17 18.37 11.32 -9.40
CA GLU A 17 18.34 12.79 -9.44
C GLU A 17 17.14 13.35 -8.66
N ILE A 18 15.92 12.85 -8.96
CA ILE A 18 14.70 13.30 -8.29
C ILE A 18 14.74 13.01 -6.80
N VAL A 19 15.15 11.81 -6.42
CA VAL A 19 15.25 11.40 -5.02
C VAL A 19 16.20 12.33 -4.25
N ASN A 20 17.36 12.63 -4.83
CA ASN A 20 18.35 13.51 -4.21
C ASN A 20 17.86 14.97 -4.10
N GLU A 21 17.32 15.53 -5.17
CA GLU A 21 16.84 16.92 -5.20
C GLU A 21 15.66 17.15 -4.24
N LEU A 22 14.73 16.19 -4.19
CA LEU A 22 13.54 16.27 -3.34
C LEU A 22 13.77 15.75 -1.91
N GLY A 23 14.93 15.13 -1.66
CA GLY A 23 15.25 14.50 -0.38
C GLY A 23 14.24 13.40 -0.02
N LEU A 24 13.91 12.56 -0.99
CA LEU A 24 13.06 11.37 -0.82
C LEU A 24 13.95 10.15 -0.55
N ASN A 25 13.33 8.98 -0.36
CA ASN A 25 14.06 7.71 -0.27
C ASN A 25 14.14 7.04 -1.63
N MET A 26 15.19 6.27 -1.86
CA MET A 26 15.26 5.43 -3.06
C MET A 26 14.08 4.44 -3.07
N PRO A 27 13.36 4.29 -4.19
CA PRO A 27 12.21 3.41 -4.26
C PRO A 27 12.58 1.96 -3.93
N GLU A 28 11.81 1.36 -3.03
CA GLU A 28 12.01 -0.02 -2.61
C GLU A 28 11.06 -0.96 -3.36
N PRO A 29 11.44 -2.23 -3.58
CA PRO A 29 10.50 -3.22 -4.09
C PRO A 29 9.30 -3.39 -3.17
N GLN A 30 8.13 -3.74 -3.73
CA GLN A 30 6.94 -4.02 -2.91
C GLN A 30 7.24 -5.12 -1.88
N GLU A 31 7.03 -4.80 -0.60
CA GLU A 31 7.13 -5.75 0.49
C GLU A 31 6.03 -6.82 0.41
N ILE A 32 6.42 -8.07 0.64
CA ILE A 32 5.48 -9.17 0.89
C ILE A 32 5.36 -9.31 2.40
N THR A 33 4.14 -9.16 2.92
CA THR A 33 3.88 -9.43 4.33
C THR A 33 3.75 -10.94 4.53
N ILE A 34 4.36 -11.47 5.59
CA ILE A 34 4.26 -12.89 6.01
C ILE A 34 4.04 -12.92 7.53
N GLU A 35 3.09 -13.72 8.01
CA GLU A 35 2.93 -14.07 9.43
C GLU A 35 3.21 -15.54 9.58
N GLU A 36 4.03 -15.86 10.57
CA GLU A 36 4.65 -17.16 10.74
C GLU A 36 4.27 -17.73 12.10
N ASN A 37 3.84 -18.99 12.13
CA ASN A 37 3.54 -19.72 13.37
C ASN A 37 4.28 -21.05 13.35
N LEU A 38 5.28 -21.19 14.21
CA LEU A 38 5.99 -22.45 14.42
C LEU A 38 5.43 -23.17 15.65
N LEU A 39 5.01 -24.42 15.47
CA LEU A 39 4.60 -25.29 16.56
C LEU A 39 5.53 -26.51 16.65
N VAL A 40 5.94 -26.82 17.88
CA VAL A 40 6.70 -28.02 18.23
C VAL A 40 5.90 -28.79 19.26
N GLU A 41 5.40 -29.95 18.87
CA GLU A 41 4.72 -30.87 19.76
C GLU A 41 5.70 -31.90 20.32
N ARG A 42 5.50 -32.26 21.58
CA ARG A 42 6.29 -33.29 22.26
C ARG A 42 5.39 -34.37 22.82
N SER A 43 5.80 -35.62 22.64
CA SER A 43 5.18 -36.78 23.27
C SER A 43 5.40 -36.78 24.79
N PRO A 44 4.68 -37.61 25.56
CA PRO A 44 4.78 -37.67 27.03
C PRO A 44 6.19 -37.99 27.56
N ASP A 45 7.05 -38.63 26.75
CA ASP A 45 8.46 -38.91 27.05
C ASP A 45 9.40 -37.76 26.65
N ASN A 46 8.83 -36.59 26.28
CA ASN A 46 9.52 -35.37 25.87
C ASN A 46 10.26 -35.47 24.51
N ALA A 47 10.07 -36.55 23.74
CA ALA A 47 10.49 -36.62 22.36
C ALA A 47 9.63 -35.70 21.47
N VAL A 48 10.16 -35.20 20.35
CA VAL A 48 9.38 -34.40 19.42
C VAL A 48 8.45 -35.32 18.64
N SER A 49 7.13 -35.15 18.80
CA SER A 49 6.10 -35.96 18.15
C SER A 49 5.75 -35.40 16.77
N ASN A 50 5.59 -34.09 16.68
CA ASN A 50 5.23 -33.40 15.45
C ASN A 50 5.79 -31.96 15.43
N VAL A 51 6.15 -31.47 14.25
CA VAL A 51 6.59 -30.08 14.06
C VAL A 51 6.01 -29.57 12.77
N TRP A 52 5.30 -28.46 12.87
CA TRP A 52 4.75 -27.81 11.71
C TRP A 52 4.81 -26.29 11.83
N TYR A 53 4.85 -25.69 10.66
CA TYR A 53 5.04 -24.27 10.46
C TYR A 53 3.95 -23.79 9.52
N LEU A 54 3.10 -22.89 10.01
CA LEU A 54 1.98 -22.33 9.27
C LEU A 54 2.28 -20.88 8.93
N ALA A 55 2.31 -20.60 7.63
CA ALA A 55 2.50 -19.26 7.10
C ALA A 55 1.25 -18.79 6.37
N TYR A 56 0.93 -17.54 6.58
CA TYR A 56 -0.03 -16.81 5.77
C TYR A 56 0.71 -15.67 5.10
N SER A 57 0.37 -15.36 3.86
CA SER A 57 0.98 -14.25 3.14
C SER A 57 -0.03 -13.53 2.27
N THR A 58 0.20 -12.24 2.06
CA THR A 58 -0.49 -11.48 1.02
C THR A 58 0.52 -10.97 0.00
N THR A 59 0.17 -11.14 -1.26
CA THR A 59 0.87 -10.52 -2.38
C THR A 59 0.00 -9.44 -3.01
N GLY A 60 0.49 -8.82 -4.08
CA GLY A 60 -0.32 -7.94 -4.92
C GLY A 60 -1.52 -8.61 -5.59
N SER A 61 -1.60 -9.95 -5.60
CA SER A 61 -2.62 -10.71 -6.35
C SER A 61 -3.37 -11.76 -5.55
N ASP A 62 -2.93 -12.10 -4.34
CA ASP A 62 -3.54 -13.20 -3.58
C ASP A 62 -3.30 -13.13 -2.07
N PHE A 63 -4.13 -13.87 -1.34
CA PHE A 63 -3.90 -14.32 0.02
C PHE A 63 -3.63 -15.83 -0.02
N SER A 64 -2.53 -16.27 0.59
CA SER A 64 -2.10 -17.67 0.57
C SER A 64 -1.92 -18.21 2.00
N VAL A 65 -2.25 -19.50 2.17
CA VAL A 65 -2.03 -20.28 3.38
C VAL A 65 -1.13 -21.44 3.02
N ASP A 66 0.07 -21.46 3.59
CA ASP A 66 1.10 -22.44 3.32
C ASP A 66 1.50 -23.16 4.60
N ILE A 67 1.85 -24.44 4.47
CA ILE A 67 2.33 -25.21 5.61
C ILE A 67 3.61 -25.96 5.28
N LEU A 68 4.52 -25.98 6.23
CA LEU A 68 5.65 -26.88 6.26
C LEU A 68 5.43 -27.84 7.44
N ASN A 69 5.18 -29.10 7.13
CA ASN A 69 5.06 -30.17 8.10
C ASN A 69 6.32 -31.05 8.01
N VAL A 70 7.06 -31.13 9.11
CA VAL A 70 8.26 -31.98 9.24
C VAL A 70 8.03 -33.13 10.24
N GLY A 71 6.78 -33.32 10.67
CA GLY A 71 6.31 -34.45 11.46
C GLY A 71 6.30 -35.78 10.69
N ARG A 72 5.88 -36.84 11.39
CA ARG A 72 5.87 -38.20 10.86
C ARG A 72 4.64 -38.50 10.00
N ASP A 73 3.55 -37.81 10.26
CA ASP A 73 2.26 -37.93 9.59
C ASP A 73 1.73 -36.56 9.18
N LYS A 74 0.56 -36.59 8.52
CA LYS A 74 -0.07 -35.42 7.95
C LYS A 74 -1.00 -34.79 8.96
N ILE A 75 -1.14 -33.47 8.89
CA ILE A 75 -2.07 -32.74 9.73
C ILE A 75 -3.51 -33.14 9.38
N ASP A 76 -4.30 -33.51 10.40
CA ASP A 76 -5.66 -34.02 10.25
C ASP A 76 -6.51 -33.09 9.39
N SER A 77 -6.55 -31.79 9.75
CA SER A 77 -7.21 -30.79 8.93
C SER A 77 -6.80 -29.36 9.20
N ILE A 78 -6.92 -28.54 8.15
CA ILE A 78 -6.83 -27.09 8.21
C ILE A 78 -8.05 -26.51 7.50
N SER A 79 -8.76 -25.64 8.19
CA SER A 79 -9.94 -24.96 7.65
C SER A 79 -9.91 -23.49 8.01
N GLY A 80 -10.68 -22.69 7.31
CA GLY A 80 -10.78 -21.29 7.67
C GLY A 80 -11.81 -20.50 6.89
N THR A 81 -12.03 -19.29 7.37
CA THR A 81 -12.81 -18.26 6.68
C THR A 81 -11.93 -17.03 6.48
N LEU A 82 -11.95 -16.49 5.26
CA LEU A 82 -11.31 -15.24 4.88
C LEU A 82 -12.37 -14.24 4.45
N ILE A 83 -12.21 -12.98 4.83
CA ILE A 83 -13.07 -11.86 4.43
C ILE A 83 -12.18 -10.72 3.95
N LYS A 84 -12.46 -10.19 2.76
CA LYS A 84 -11.78 -9.02 2.21
C LYS A 84 -12.64 -7.79 2.43
N TYR A 85 -11.99 -6.69 2.80
CA TYR A 85 -12.61 -5.38 2.95
C TYR A 85 -11.90 -4.37 2.07
N ASN A 86 -12.67 -3.56 1.35
CA ASN A 86 -12.19 -2.45 0.54
C ASN A 86 -12.43 -1.13 1.25
N LYS A 87 -11.45 -0.22 1.15
CA LYS A 87 -11.62 1.16 1.63
C LYS A 87 -12.51 1.92 0.67
N GLN A 88 -13.53 2.59 1.20
CA GLN A 88 -14.36 3.55 0.46
C GLN A 88 -14.48 4.83 1.30
N ARG A 89 -13.72 5.85 0.91
CA ARG A 89 -13.49 7.09 1.67
C ARG A 89 -13.03 6.76 3.08
N GLN A 90 -13.87 7.01 4.08
CA GLN A 90 -13.56 6.77 5.49
C GLN A 90 -13.96 5.35 5.93
N ASP A 91 -14.88 4.71 5.21
CA ASP A 91 -15.47 3.44 5.61
C ASP A 91 -14.71 2.24 5.04
N TRP A 92 -14.76 1.11 5.75
CA TRP A 92 -14.35 -0.19 5.26
C TRP A 92 -15.59 -1.01 4.93
N ARG A 93 -15.68 -1.51 3.70
CA ARG A 93 -16.82 -2.32 3.25
C ARG A 93 -16.38 -3.71 2.88
N THR A 94 -17.16 -4.70 3.27
CA THR A 94 -16.94 -6.09 2.85
C THR A 94 -17.07 -6.19 1.34
N ASP A 95 -16.04 -6.77 0.71
CA ASP A 95 -15.95 -6.99 -0.72
C ASP A 95 -16.26 -8.45 -1.07
N GLY A 96 -15.73 -9.38 -0.27
CA GLY A 96 -15.98 -10.80 -0.48
C GLY A 96 -15.59 -11.65 0.72
N SER A 97 -16.06 -12.89 0.73
CA SER A 97 -15.64 -13.89 1.71
C SER A 97 -15.48 -15.25 1.06
N ILE A 98 -14.55 -16.05 1.58
CA ILE A 98 -14.36 -17.43 1.15
C ILE A 98 -14.09 -18.33 2.34
N ARG A 99 -14.46 -19.60 2.21
CA ARG A 99 -14.16 -20.65 3.18
C ARG A 99 -13.36 -21.74 2.52
N PHE A 100 -12.47 -22.35 3.28
CA PHE A 100 -11.72 -23.52 2.84
C PHE A 100 -11.67 -24.57 3.94
N ASN A 101 -11.49 -25.81 3.53
CA ASN A 101 -11.27 -26.95 4.42
C ASN A 101 -10.45 -27.99 3.65
N LYS A 102 -9.30 -28.36 4.19
CA LYS A 102 -8.40 -29.37 3.64
C LYS A 102 -8.09 -30.38 4.74
N LYS A 103 -8.17 -31.66 4.41
CA LYS A 103 -7.82 -32.78 5.29
C LYS A 103 -6.52 -33.44 4.84
N ASP A 104 -5.90 -34.23 5.70
CA ASP A 104 -4.70 -35.01 5.41
C ASP A 104 -3.59 -34.13 4.79
N VAL A 105 -3.28 -33.04 5.48
CA VAL A 105 -2.44 -31.94 5.00
C VAL A 105 -0.96 -32.25 5.25
N GLY A 106 -0.23 -32.51 4.17
CA GLY A 106 1.24 -32.52 4.18
C GLY A 106 1.82 -31.12 3.92
N THR A 107 3.12 -31.04 3.62
CA THR A 107 3.78 -29.79 3.24
C THR A 107 3.29 -29.24 1.91
N GLY A 108 3.09 -27.91 1.85
CA GLY A 108 2.79 -27.15 0.64
C GLY A 108 1.68 -26.14 0.83
N ASN A 109 1.17 -25.62 -0.29
CA ASN A 109 0.04 -24.70 -0.28
C ASN A 109 -1.24 -25.43 0.16
N VAL A 110 -1.85 -24.93 1.23
CA VAL A 110 -3.12 -25.41 1.76
C VAL A 110 -4.26 -24.77 0.99
N PHE A 111 -4.17 -23.45 0.81
CA PHE A 111 -5.20 -22.66 0.18
C PHE A 111 -4.61 -21.41 -0.46
N LYS A 112 -5.21 -20.97 -1.57
CA LYS A 112 -4.89 -19.73 -2.26
C LYS A 112 -6.16 -19.04 -2.73
N TRP A 113 -6.35 -17.79 -2.32
CA TRP A 113 -7.44 -16.94 -2.78
C TRP A 113 -6.91 -15.82 -3.66
N ILE A 114 -7.12 -15.95 -4.96
CA ILE A 114 -6.74 -14.93 -5.94
C ILE A 114 -7.67 -13.73 -5.78
N GLN A 115 -7.08 -12.57 -5.49
CA GLN A 115 -7.77 -11.30 -5.23
C GLN A 115 -6.97 -10.13 -5.77
N SER A 116 -7.48 -9.54 -6.85
CA SER A 116 -6.99 -8.27 -7.43
C SER A 116 -7.12 -7.11 -6.43
N LYS A 117 -6.22 -6.14 -6.57
CA LYS A 117 -6.28 -4.84 -5.89
C LYS A 117 -7.17 -3.89 -6.70
N GLU A 118 -8.44 -3.80 -6.30
CA GLU A 118 -9.46 -2.98 -7.00
C GLU A 118 -9.92 -1.77 -6.17
N ALA A 119 -9.41 -1.64 -4.94
CA ALA A 119 -9.60 -0.48 -4.09
C ALA A 119 -8.26 0.18 -3.81
N VAL A 120 -8.26 1.48 -3.46
CA VAL A 120 -7.06 2.26 -3.07
C VAL A 120 -6.33 1.60 -1.90
N SER A 121 -7.07 0.90 -1.05
CA SER A 121 -6.56 0.00 -0.05
C SER A 121 -7.59 -1.10 0.22
N ASP A 122 -7.08 -2.30 0.49
CA ASP A 122 -7.87 -3.41 1.00
C ASP A 122 -7.17 -4.03 2.21
N TYR A 123 -7.90 -4.82 3.01
CA TYR A 123 -7.30 -5.71 4.01
C TYR A 123 -8.09 -7.01 4.12
N PHE A 124 -7.44 -8.01 4.71
CA PHE A 124 -8.01 -9.33 4.93
C PHE A 124 -8.19 -9.62 6.41
N GLU A 125 -9.38 -10.10 6.77
CA GLU A 125 -9.61 -10.79 8.04
C GLU A 125 -9.60 -12.30 7.81
N TYR A 126 -8.98 -13.03 8.72
CA TYR A 126 -8.90 -14.49 8.71
C TYR A 126 -9.31 -15.08 10.06
N ASP A 127 -9.81 -16.31 9.99
CA ASP A 127 -10.11 -17.19 11.10
C ASP A 127 -9.80 -18.61 10.64
N ILE A 128 -8.66 -19.13 11.06
CA ILE A 128 -8.06 -20.36 10.57
C ILE A 128 -7.92 -21.33 11.73
N THR A 129 -8.46 -22.52 11.54
CA THR A 129 -8.43 -23.60 12.51
C THR A 129 -7.58 -24.73 11.98
N VAL A 130 -6.57 -25.11 12.76
CA VAL A 130 -5.80 -26.33 12.58
C VAL A 130 -6.29 -27.35 13.60
N ILE A 131 -6.55 -28.57 13.15
CA ILE A 131 -6.82 -29.71 14.02
C ILE A 131 -5.75 -30.75 13.72
N GLU A 132 -5.13 -31.26 14.78
CA GLU A 132 -4.13 -32.34 14.74
C GLU A 132 -4.18 -33.12 16.05
N ASP A 133 -4.23 -34.44 15.95
CA ASP A 133 -4.18 -35.37 17.08
C ASP A 133 -5.19 -35.04 18.20
N GLY A 134 -6.38 -34.61 17.79
CA GLY A 134 -7.46 -34.19 18.69
C GLY A 134 -7.26 -32.82 19.36
N THR A 135 -6.16 -32.12 19.10
CA THR A 135 -5.91 -30.75 19.53
C THR A 135 -6.38 -29.76 18.46
N THR A 136 -6.86 -28.60 18.90
CA THR A 136 -7.36 -27.53 18.02
C THR A 136 -6.62 -26.22 18.28
N TRP A 137 -6.06 -25.63 17.22
CA TRP A 137 -5.46 -24.30 17.24
C TRP A 137 -6.26 -23.34 16.38
N ILE A 138 -6.48 -22.12 16.88
CA ILE A 138 -7.26 -21.09 16.21
C ILE A 138 -6.40 -19.84 16.05
N TYR A 139 -6.25 -19.40 14.80
CA TYR A 139 -5.51 -18.20 14.40
C TYR A 139 -6.48 -17.20 13.80
N LYS A 140 -6.51 -15.97 14.32
CA LYS A 140 -7.42 -14.92 13.84
C LYS A 140 -6.81 -13.53 14.00
N ASN A 141 -7.19 -12.60 13.12
CA ASN A 141 -6.77 -11.19 13.19
C ASN A 141 -7.93 -10.18 13.26
N LYS A 142 -9.16 -10.63 13.57
CA LYS A 142 -10.39 -9.83 13.51
C LYS A 142 -10.47 -8.63 14.48
N THR A 143 -9.54 -8.49 15.43
CA THR A 143 -9.61 -7.48 16.50
C THR A 143 -8.22 -6.95 16.88
N GLY A 144 -8.16 -5.70 17.36
CA GLY A 144 -6.95 -5.08 17.89
C GLY A 144 -5.94 -4.70 16.82
N ASP A 145 -4.68 -4.53 17.24
CA ASP A 145 -3.59 -3.97 16.41
C ASP A 145 -3.25 -4.83 15.18
N LYS A 146 -3.62 -6.11 15.18
CA LYS A 146 -3.38 -7.04 14.05
C LYS A 146 -4.37 -6.90 12.89
N LYS A 147 -5.46 -6.14 13.06
CA LYS A 147 -6.53 -6.05 12.05
C LYS A 147 -6.03 -5.59 10.68
N PHE A 148 -5.12 -4.63 10.66
CA PHE A 148 -4.57 -4.06 9.43
C PHE A 148 -3.19 -4.62 9.05
N GLN A 149 -2.76 -5.73 9.68
CA GLN A 149 -1.51 -6.40 9.37
C GLN A 149 -1.47 -6.85 7.90
N TRP A 150 -2.63 -7.23 7.35
CA TRP A 150 -2.80 -7.71 5.97
C TRP A 150 -3.39 -6.66 5.03
N GLN A 151 -3.22 -5.39 5.36
CA GLN A 151 -3.65 -4.30 4.51
C GLN A 151 -2.69 -4.15 3.33
N ARG A 152 -3.24 -4.00 2.13
CA ARG A 152 -2.50 -3.66 0.91
C ARG A 152 -2.91 -2.27 0.44
N TYR A 153 -1.98 -1.61 -0.23
CA TYR A 153 -2.23 -0.35 -0.92
C TYR A 153 -2.19 -0.54 -2.43
N ASN A 154 -3.02 0.24 -3.11
CA ASN A 154 -3.10 0.34 -4.56
C ASN A 154 -2.97 1.80 -5.00
N PHE A 155 -1.93 2.44 -4.48
CA PHE A 155 -1.53 3.77 -4.90
C PHE A 155 -0.99 3.72 -6.32
N ASP A 156 -0.98 4.88 -6.95
CA ASP A 156 -0.62 5.04 -8.34
C ASP A 156 -0.20 6.50 -8.60
N ALA A 157 0.50 6.75 -9.69
CA ALA A 157 0.82 8.09 -10.14
C ALA A 157 0.63 8.20 -11.66
N GLY A 158 0.20 9.37 -12.13
CA GLY A 158 -0.09 9.57 -13.55
C GLY A 158 -0.90 10.82 -13.80
N ALA A 159 -1.34 11.02 -15.04
CA ALA A 159 -2.23 12.13 -15.37
C ALA A 159 -3.54 12.02 -14.56
N TYR A 160 -3.93 13.09 -13.88
CA TYR A 160 -5.10 13.11 -12.98
C TYR A 160 -6.36 12.52 -13.63
N SER A 161 -6.67 12.87 -14.88
CA SER A 161 -7.87 12.42 -15.58
C SER A 161 -7.83 10.97 -16.03
N SER A 162 -6.64 10.35 -16.07
CA SER A 162 -6.45 8.96 -16.51
C SER A 162 -6.55 7.93 -15.38
N MET A 163 -6.43 8.38 -14.13
CA MET A 163 -6.48 7.50 -12.97
C MET A 163 -7.90 7.42 -12.40
N ASP A 164 -8.29 6.24 -11.95
CA ASP A 164 -9.45 6.07 -11.07
C ASP A 164 -9.10 6.43 -9.62
N THR A 165 -10.10 6.74 -8.79
CA THR A 165 -9.88 6.99 -7.35
C THR A 165 -9.90 5.71 -6.53
N LEU A 166 -10.58 4.65 -7.02
CA LEU A 166 -10.72 3.34 -6.37
C LEU A 166 -11.18 3.42 -4.90
N GLY A 167 -12.12 4.32 -4.61
CA GLY A 167 -12.62 4.56 -3.26
C GLY A 167 -11.75 5.51 -2.42
N GLY A 168 -10.58 5.92 -2.90
CA GLY A 168 -9.78 7.01 -2.35
C GLY A 168 -10.02 8.33 -3.07
N GLU A 169 -8.93 9.04 -3.34
CA GLU A 169 -8.90 10.30 -4.08
C GLU A 169 -7.68 10.36 -5.01
N ARG A 170 -7.67 11.35 -5.91
CA ARG A 170 -6.50 11.72 -6.70
C ARG A 170 -6.07 13.11 -6.26
N HIS A 171 -4.80 13.24 -5.93
CA HIS A 171 -4.23 14.49 -5.48
C HIS A 171 -3.24 14.98 -6.53
N HIS A 172 -3.53 16.13 -7.15
CA HIS A 172 -2.54 16.80 -7.97
C HIS A 172 -1.34 17.18 -7.10
N ILE A 173 -0.13 16.83 -7.54
CA ILE A 173 1.09 17.18 -6.82
C ILE A 173 1.27 18.70 -6.73
N VAL A 174 0.73 19.46 -7.69
CA VAL A 174 0.57 20.93 -7.65
C VAL A 174 -0.88 21.24 -7.93
N ALA A 175 -1.53 22.12 -7.15
CA ALA A 175 -2.96 22.31 -7.28
C ALA A 175 -3.39 22.77 -8.67
N ALA A 176 -4.43 22.16 -9.23
CA ALA A 176 -5.00 22.51 -10.53
C ALA A 176 -5.34 24.01 -10.64
N SER A 177 -5.88 24.60 -9.56
CA SER A 177 -6.19 26.04 -9.55
C SER A 177 -4.94 26.93 -9.65
N SER A 178 -3.79 26.46 -9.15
CA SER A 178 -2.53 27.19 -9.23
C SER A 178 -1.96 27.10 -10.64
N LEU A 179 -2.02 25.91 -11.26
CA LEU A 179 -1.62 25.69 -12.65
C LEU A 179 -2.44 26.56 -13.62
N GLU A 180 -3.77 26.59 -13.45
CA GLU A 180 -4.66 27.44 -14.25
C GLU A 180 -4.29 28.94 -14.12
N LYS A 181 -4.04 29.40 -12.89
CA LYS A 181 -3.62 30.80 -12.65
C LYS A 181 -2.26 31.13 -13.23
N ALA A 182 -1.35 30.15 -13.33
CA ALA A 182 -0.06 30.28 -13.99
C ALA A 182 -0.17 30.20 -15.53
N GLY A 183 -1.37 30.00 -16.07
CA GLY A 183 -1.62 29.98 -17.51
C GLY A 183 -1.51 28.60 -18.17
N PHE A 184 -1.34 27.52 -17.40
CA PHE A 184 -1.35 26.17 -17.93
C PHE A 184 -2.78 25.73 -18.28
N GLN A 185 -2.94 25.16 -19.47
CA GLN A 185 -4.18 24.53 -19.91
C GLN A 185 -4.11 23.01 -19.66
N ASN A 186 -5.26 22.33 -19.69
CA ASN A 186 -5.36 20.87 -19.51
C ASN A 186 -4.81 20.35 -18.17
N THR A 187 -5.16 20.99 -17.06
CA THR A 187 -4.77 20.57 -15.70
C THR A 187 -5.17 19.13 -15.34
N GLY A 188 -6.13 18.53 -16.04
CA GLY A 188 -6.43 17.11 -15.94
C GLY A 188 -5.30 16.18 -16.42
N GLN A 189 -4.41 16.65 -17.30
CA GLN A 189 -3.22 15.91 -17.73
C GLN A 189 -2.03 16.10 -16.80
N PHE A 190 -2.11 17.05 -15.87
CA PHE A 190 -1.04 17.25 -14.91
C PHE A 190 -0.95 16.06 -13.94
N PRO A 191 0.27 15.66 -13.53
CA PRO A 191 0.45 14.51 -12.66
C PRO A 191 -0.23 14.63 -11.31
N ALA A 192 -0.75 13.50 -10.86
CA ALA A 192 -1.38 13.31 -9.58
C ALA A 192 -0.95 11.98 -8.97
N VAL A 193 -1.22 11.83 -7.68
CA VAL A 193 -1.04 10.58 -6.93
C VAL A 193 -2.41 10.08 -6.46
N ARG A 194 -2.70 8.79 -6.67
CA ARG A 194 -3.86 8.13 -6.04
C ARG A 194 -3.53 7.87 -4.57
N MET A 195 -4.37 8.40 -3.69
CA MET A 195 -4.17 8.33 -2.25
C MET A 195 -5.46 8.06 -1.48
N MET A 196 -5.32 7.65 -0.23
CA MET A 196 -6.45 7.49 0.68
C MET A 196 -7.16 8.83 0.88
N TYR A 197 -8.48 8.82 1.05
CA TYR A 197 -9.25 10.04 1.27
C TYR A 197 -8.76 10.83 2.50
N ASP A 198 -8.55 10.13 3.64
CA ASP A 198 -8.11 10.77 4.88
C ASP A 198 -6.69 11.36 4.79
N ASP A 199 -5.88 10.87 3.85
CA ASP A 199 -4.55 11.40 3.58
C ASP A 199 -4.65 12.64 2.67
N HIS A 200 -5.50 12.58 1.64
CA HIS A 200 -5.75 13.72 0.76
C HIS A 200 -6.24 14.95 1.52
N VAL A 201 -7.14 14.79 2.49
CA VAL A 201 -7.62 15.92 3.28
C VAL A 201 -6.54 16.58 4.16
N LYS A 202 -5.39 15.90 4.35
CA LYS A 202 -4.26 16.42 5.12
C LYS A 202 -3.23 17.12 4.26
N THR A 203 -3.27 16.95 2.93
CA THR A 203 -2.27 17.59 2.07
C THR A 203 -2.38 19.11 2.15
N PRO A 204 -1.25 19.86 2.08
CA PRO A 204 -1.25 21.30 2.33
C PRO A 204 -2.12 22.09 1.36
N ASN A 205 -2.20 21.66 0.10
CA ASN A 205 -2.95 22.34 -0.94
C ASN A 205 -4.42 21.87 -1.04
N TRP A 206 -4.89 21.03 -0.12
CA TRP A 206 -6.28 20.56 -0.09
C TRP A 206 -7.23 21.56 0.58
N GLY A 207 -8.45 21.66 0.04
CA GLY A 207 -9.55 22.40 0.65
C GLY A 207 -9.43 23.93 0.54
N ASN A 208 -10.27 24.64 1.29
CA ASN A 208 -10.43 26.10 1.20
C ASN A 208 -9.94 26.88 2.43
N TYR A 209 -9.14 26.25 3.29
CA TYR A 209 -8.57 26.92 4.46
C TYR A 209 -7.58 28.00 4.04
N THR A 210 -7.42 29.03 4.88
CA THR A 210 -6.45 30.12 4.67
C THR A 210 -5.02 29.60 4.47
N SER A 211 -4.62 28.56 5.21
CA SER A 211 -3.32 27.91 5.04
C SER A 211 -3.18 27.27 3.66
N SER A 212 -4.22 26.60 3.16
CA SER A 212 -4.20 25.95 1.85
C SER A 212 -4.21 26.96 0.71
N GLN A 213 -4.93 28.08 0.87
CA GLN A 213 -4.91 29.18 -0.08
C GLN A 213 -3.52 29.81 -0.16
N ARG A 214 -2.87 30.09 0.98
CA ARG A 214 -1.50 30.60 1.03
C ARG A 214 -0.48 29.63 0.43
N PHE A 215 -0.67 28.34 0.66
CA PHE A 215 0.19 27.31 0.06
C PHE A 215 0.11 27.39 -1.48
N ARG A 216 -1.10 27.44 -2.04
CA ARG A 216 -1.34 27.61 -3.48
C ARG A 216 -0.85 28.94 -4.07
N GLU A 217 -0.81 30.00 -3.27
CA GLU A 217 -0.17 31.26 -3.68
C GLU A 217 1.34 31.11 -3.86
N LEU A 218 2.00 30.33 -2.99
CA LEU A 218 3.43 30.02 -3.13
C LEU A 218 3.67 29.11 -4.34
N GLU A 219 2.81 28.12 -4.58
CA GLU A 219 2.87 27.30 -5.80
C GLU A 219 2.89 28.18 -7.07
N LEU A 220 1.98 29.15 -7.15
CA LEU A 220 1.90 30.11 -8.25
C LEU A 220 3.17 30.96 -8.37
N GLN A 221 3.78 31.38 -7.26
CA GLN A 221 5.03 32.14 -7.28
C GLN A 221 6.18 31.33 -7.89
N TYR A 222 6.36 30.07 -7.47
CA TYR A 222 7.37 29.20 -8.06
C TYR A 222 7.13 28.98 -9.56
N MET A 223 5.89 28.73 -9.97
CA MET A 223 5.55 28.57 -11.40
C MET A 223 5.84 29.83 -12.22
N ASN A 224 5.50 31.02 -11.72
CA ASN A 224 5.78 32.29 -12.41
C ASN A 224 7.28 32.56 -12.54
N ASN A 225 8.06 32.12 -11.56
CA ASN A 225 9.52 32.19 -11.58
C ASN A 225 10.16 31.07 -12.42
N LYS A 226 9.36 30.11 -12.93
CA LYS A 226 9.80 28.89 -13.62
C LYS A 226 10.74 28.01 -12.78
N ASP A 227 10.65 28.11 -11.45
CA ASP A 227 11.40 27.28 -10.51
C ASP A 227 10.62 26.00 -10.20
N TYR A 228 10.57 25.11 -11.20
CA TYR A 228 9.77 23.88 -11.14
C TYR A 228 10.33 22.85 -10.15
N MET A 229 11.66 22.74 -10.04
CA MET A 229 12.27 21.84 -9.05
C MET A 229 12.07 22.38 -7.62
N GLY A 230 12.21 23.69 -7.41
CA GLY A 230 11.88 24.33 -6.13
C GLY A 230 10.40 24.15 -5.74
N LEU A 231 9.49 24.22 -6.71
CA LEU A 231 8.08 23.90 -6.50
C LEU A 231 7.87 22.46 -6.04
N LEU A 232 8.44 21.47 -6.74
CA LEU A 232 8.30 20.07 -6.36
C LEU A 232 8.90 19.81 -4.98
N LYS A 233 10.04 20.43 -4.65
CA LYS A 233 10.63 20.35 -3.31
C LYS A 233 9.68 20.93 -2.25
N PHE A 234 9.06 22.07 -2.53
CA PHE A 234 8.07 22.71 -1.66
C PHE A 234 6.85 21.82 -1.40
N GLU A 235 6.33 21.14 -2.43
CA GLU A 235 5.24 20.17 -2.30
C GLU A 235 5.64 18.97 -1.43
N VAL A 236 6.80 18.38 -1.71
CA VAL A 236 7.34 17.25 -0.95
C VAL A 236 7.57 17.61 0.52
N ASP A 237 8.15 18.78 0.81
CA ASP A 237 8.33 19.27 2.18
C ASP A 237 6.99 19.50 2.87
N GLY A 238 5.99 19.95 2.12
CA GLY A 238 4.60 20.02 2.55
C GLY A 238 4.05 18.66 3.02
N LEU A 239 4.31 17.59 2.28
CA LEU A 239 3.90 16.22 2.61
C LEU A 239 4.72 15.62 3.78
N LYS A 240 6.03 15.91 3.86
CA LYS A 240 6.87 15.56 5.01
C LYS A 240 6.36 16.20 6.31
N GLY A 241 5.73 17.37 6.21
CA GLY A 241 5.10 18.06 7.34
C GLY A 241 3.76 17.46 7.80
N LYS A 242 3.27 16.38 7.18
CA LYS A 242 1.99 15.75 7.51
C LYS A 242 2.21 14.31 7.95
N ASN A 243 1.74 13.99 9.15
CA ASN A 243 1.76 12.62 9.66
C ASN A 243 0.78 11.72 8.90
N ASP A 244 1.12 10.45 8.75
CA ASP A 244 0.21 9.41 8.26
C ASP A 244 -0.96 9.23 9.25
N PRO A 245 -2.22 9.46 8.84
CA PRO A 245 -3.40 9.21 9.67
C PRO A 245 -3.52 7.78 10.18
N GLU A 246 -2.98 6.79 9.45
CA GLU A 246 -2.99 5.38 9.85
C GLU A 246 -1.85 5.03 10.82
N GLY A 247 -0.85 5.91 10.97
CA GLY A 247 0.29 5.73 11.86
C GLY A 247 1.27 4.62 11.45
N LYS A 248 1.16 4.09 10.23
CA LYS A 248 2.07 3.05 9.70
C LYS A 248 3.37 3.66 9.19
N TYR A 249 3.27 4.85 8.64
CA TYR A 249 4.40 5.64 8.18
C TYR A 249 4.57 6.87 9.05
N LYS A 250 5.77 7.45 9.07
CA LYS A 250 6.01 8.67 9.83
C LYS A 250 5.29 9.87 9.20
N THR A 251 5.36 9.99 7.87
CA THR A 251 4.78 11.10 7.11
C THR A 251 4.05 10.62 5.86
N LEU A 252 3.25 11.50 5.25
CA LEU A 252 2.65 11.23 3.94
C LEU A 252 3.72 11.08 2.85
N ALA A 253 4.83 11.82 2.92
CA ALA A 253 5.92 11.66 1.97
C ALA A 253 6.54 10.25 2.05
N ASP A 254 6.65 9.68 3.25
CA ASP A 254 7.16 8.31 3.43
C ASP A 254 6.18 7.27 2.86
N LYS A 255 4.87 7.45 3.13
CA LYS A 255 3.81 6.53 2.66
C LYS A 255 3.66 6.49 1.14
N TYR A 256 3.83 7.63 0.48
CA TYR A 256 3.63 7.79 -0.95
C TYR A 256 4.95 7.94 -1.74
N ASN A 257 6.10 7.66 -1.12
CA ASN A 257 7.44 7.96 -1.65
C ASN A 257 7.60 7.67 -3.14
N ASP A 258 7.38 6.42 -3.55
CA ASP A 258 7.62 5.97 -4.92
C ASP A 258 6.70 6.66 -5.94
N TYR A 259 5.46 6.93 -5.53
CA TYR A 259 4.44 7.59 -6.34
C TYR A 259 4.69 9.10 -6.45
N ILE A 260 5.27 9.70 -5.41
CA ILE A 260 5.73 11.10 -5.43
C ILE A 260 6.94 11.23 -6.36
N VAL A 261 7.89 10.28 -6.34
CA VAL A 261 9.02 10.25 -7.28
C VAL A 261 8.51 10.20 -8.72
N ALA A 262 7.60 9.26 -9.02
CA ALA A 262 6.99 9.13 -10.34
C ALA A 262 6.24 10.40 -10.76
N ALA A 263 5.36 10.93 -9.90
CA ALA A 263 4.59 12.14 -10.21
C ALA A 263 5.49 13.37 -10.42
N SER A 264 6.59 13.48 -9.68
CA SER A 264 7.59 14.55 -9.83
C SER A 264 8.32 14.46 -11.18
N TYR A 265 8.72 13.25 -11.59
CA TYR A 265 9.30 13.04 -12.92
C TYR A 265 8.34 13.46 -14.04
N LEU A 266 7.10 12.96 -13.98
CA LEU A 266 6.07 13.30 -14.95
C LEU A 266 5.75 14.81 -14.97
N ALA A 267 5.89 15.49 -13.82
CA ALA A 267 5.64 16.92 -13.74
C ALA A 267 6.74 17.71 -14.45
N LEU A 268 8.00 17.32 -14.28
CA LEU A 268 9.13 17.90 -15.01
C LEU A 268 8.99 17.67 -16.53
N GLN A 269 8.51 16.50 -16.96
CA GLN A 269 8.20 16.24 -18.37
C GLN A 269 7.06 17.13 -18.87
N PHE A 270 5.99 17.29 -18.09
CA PHE A 270 4.87 18.17 -18.43
C PHE A 270 5.33 19.61 -18.67
N TRP A 271 6.29 20.10 -17.86
CA TRP A 271 6.88 21.43 -18.02
C TRP A 271 8.00 21.51 -19.07
N GLY A 272 8.36 20.40 -19.73
CA GLY A 272 9.42 20.36 -20.74
C GLY A 272 10.83 20.52 -20.18
N VAL A 273 11.05 20.19 -18.90
CA VAL A 273 12.36 20.21 -18.23
C VAL A 273 13.10 18.89 -18.43
N LYS A 274 12.37 17.78 -18.53
CA LYS A 274 12.87 16.44 -18.85
C LYS A 274 12.17 15.88 -20.08
#